data_AF-A0A2V8MNX8-F1
#
_entry.id   AF-A0A2V8MNX8-F1
#
_cell.length_a   1.000
_cell.length_b   1.000
_cell.length_c   1.000
_cell.angle_alpha   90.00
_cell.angle_beta   90.00
_cell.angle_gamma   90.00
#
_symmetry.space_group_name_H-M   'P 1'
#
loop_
_entity.id
_entity.type
_entity.pdbx_description
1 polymer ?
#
loop_
_entity_poly.entity_id
_entity_poly.type
_entity_poly.pdbx_seq_one_letter_code
_entity_poly.pdbx_strand_id
1 'polypeptide(L)'
;MKRFLPVGPLLLGAAILTQSAFAQKSTPSPVTEALEQEMKRAFSLLQQKGNPAPYFISYSVRENQSVEIEASLGALRNSQKDQSRLLDVDVRVGNYDLDNTHQIRGQRGANPGPAFAYPVLMPIDNDVDALRSVIWLETDRKYKTAVERFIQVKANRAIKVDEEDTSADMSRQTKEAAVLPLASIDLNVANWEKKLKTFSALFNKYPEIYEGTVTISANANNDY
;
A
#
# COMPACT_ATOMS: atom_id res chain seq x y z
N MET A 1 -12.73 -4.02 -77.55
CA MET A 1 -13.41 -2.87 -76.91
C MET A 1 -13.37 -3.05 -75.40
N LYS A 2 -12.97 -1.99 -74.67
CA LYS A 2 -13.08 -1.79 -73.22
C LYS A 2 -12.07 -2.58 -72.35
N ARG A 3 -11.40 -2.03 -71.33
CA ARG A 3 -11.15 -0.66 -70.86
C ARG A 3 -10.11 -0.82 -69.73
N PHE A 4 -9.07 0.01 -69.71
CA PHE A 4 -8.14 0.14 -68.57
C PHE A 4 -8.89 0.67 -67.33
N LEU A 5 -8.58 0.12 -66.15
CA LEU A 5 -8.96 0.67 -64.83
C LEU A 5 -7.67 0.78 -63.99
N PRO A 6 -7.29 1.96 -63.47
CA PRO A 6 -6.12 2.11 -62.64
C PRO A 6 -6.45 1.81 -61.17
N VAL A 7 -5.54 1.11 -60.50
CA VAL A 7 -5.53 0.86 -59.06
C VAL A 7 -5.04 2.12 -58.36
N GLY A 8 -5.90 2.78 -57.57
CA GLY A 8 -5.52 3.84 -56.65
C GLY A 8 -5.37 3.29 -55.22
N PRO A 9 -4.34 3.66 -54.45
CA PRO A 9 -4.17 3.15 -53.10
C PRO A 9 -5.12 3.88 -52.14
N LEU A 10 -5.89 3.09 -51.39
CA LEU A 10 -6.82 3.54 -50.37
C LEU A 10 -6.01 3.76 -49.08
N LEU A 11 -5.65 5.02 -48.79
CA LEU A 11 -4.99 5.41 -47.54
C LEU A 11 -5.99 5.30 -46.38
N LEU A 12 -5.88 4.22 -45.62
CA LEU A 12 -6.63 3.99 -44.39
C LEU A 12 -5.99 4.83 -43.26
N GLY A 13 -6.58 5.98 -42.96
CA GLY A 13 -6.17 6.82 -41.83
C GLY A 13 -6.57 6.16 -40.51
N ALA A 14 -5.59 5.63 -39.77
CA ALA A 14 -5.79 5.14 -38.41
C ALA A 14 -5.94 6.34 -37.46
N ALA A 15 -7.18 6.66 -37.07
CA ALA A 15 -7.46 7.59 -36.00
C ALA A 15 -7.07 6.94 -34.66
N ILE A 16 -5.96 7.38 -34.07
CA ILE A 16 -5.57 7.01 -32.72
C ILE A 16 -6.55 7.71 -31.76
N LEU A 17 -7.54 6.97 -31.27
CA LEU A 17 -8.41 7.39 -30.17
C LEU A 17 -7.55 7.46 -28.90
N THR A 18 -7.06 8.64 -28.56
CA THR A 18 -6.51 8.95 -27.23
C THR A 18 -7.67 8.89 -26.24
N GLN A 19 -7.81 7.76 -25.55
CA GLN A 19 -8.69 7.64 -24.39
C GLN A 19 -8.15 8.55 -23.28
N SER A 20 -8.74 9.74 -23.16
CA SER A 20 -8.55 10.58 -21.98
C SER A 20 -9.29 9.89 -20.84
N ALA A 21 -8.55 9.27 -19.93
CA ALA A 21 -9.10 8.75 -18.69
C ALA A 21 -9.62 9.93 -17.87
N PHE A 22 -10.93 10.14 -17.87
CA PHE A 22 -11.57 11.02 -16.91
C PHE A 22 -11.33 10.43 -15.52
N ALA A 23 -10.64 11.19 -14.66
CA ALA A 23 -10.54 10.86 -13.24
C ALA A 23 -11.97 10.87 -12.67
N GLN A 24 -12.55 9.68 -12.52
CA GLN A 24 -13.79 9.48 -11.79
C GLN A 24 -13.57 10.02 -10.38
N LYS A 25 -14.33 11.04 -9.96
CA LYS A 25 -14.33 11.48 -8.55
C LYS A 25 -14.79 10.30 -7.70
N SER A 26 -13.84 9.58 -7.13
CA SER A 26 -14.11 8.53 -6.15
C SER A 26 -14.59 9.17 -4.84
N THR A 27 -15.63 8.59 -4.25
CA THR A 27 -16.10 8.98 -2.92
C THR A 27 -14.98 8.76 -1.89
N PRO A 28 -14.70 9.72 -1.00
CA PRO A 28 -13.70 9.53 0.05
C PRO A 28 -14.03 8.31 0.90
N SER A 29 -13.06 7.41 1.09
CA SER A 29 -13.24 6.28 2.01
C SER A 29 -13.12 6.77 3.46
N PRO A 30 -13.77 6.10 4.43
CA PRO A 30 -13.58 6.40 5.86
C PRO A 30 -12.10 6.31 6.29
N VAL A 31 -11.31 5.45 5.64
CA VAL A 31 -9.87 5.33 5.86
C VAL A 31 -9.14 6.61 5.42
N THR A 32 -9.40 7.08 4.20
CA THR A 32 -8.83 8.33 3.67
C THR A 32 -9.20 9.53 4.54
N GLU A 33 -10.46 9.58 5.00
CA GLU A 33 -10.92 10.62 5.93
C GLU A 33 -10.14 10.59 7.25
N ALA A 34 -10.00 9.40 7.87
CA ALA A 34 -9.24 9.24 9.10
C ALA A 34 -7.77 9.68 8.92
N LEU A 35 -7.12 9.27 7.83
CA LEU A 35 -5.74 9.64 7.51
C LEU A 35 -5.58 11.15 7.36
N GLU A 36 -6.47 11.81 6.61
CA GLU A 36 -6.41 13.26 6.41
C GLU A 36 -6.62 14.06 7.70
N GLN A 37 -7.63 13.69 8.49
CA GLN A 37 -7.94 14.37 9.74
C GLN A 37 -6.78 14.24 10.72
N GLU A 38 -6.24 13.02 10.85
CA GLU A 38 -5.18 12.74 11.79
C GLU A 38 -3.85 13.34 11.36
N MET A 39 -3.56 13.37 10.06
CA MET A 39 -2.36 14.04 9.51
C MET A 39 -2.37 15.52 9.85
N LYS A 40 -3.49 16.21 9.58
CA LYS A 40 -3.64 17.64 9.88
C LYS A 40 -3.46 17.91 11.37
N ARG A 41 -4.09 17.09 12.21
CA ARG A 41 -4.02 17.22 13.67
C ARG A 41 -2.61 16.96 14.21
N ALA A 42 -2.02 15.82 13.85
CA ALA A 42 -0.71 15.41 14.33
C ALA A 42 0.39 16.37 13.87
N PHE A 43 0.38 16.76 12.59
CA PHE A 43 1.35 17.70 12.05
C PHE A 43 1.26 19.05 12.75
N SER A 44 0.06 19.61 12.91
CA SER A 44 -0.13 20.90 13.61
C SER A 44 0.31 20.83 15.07
N LEU A 45 -0.06 19.76 15.78
CA LEU A 45 0.28 19.58 17.19
C LEU A 45 1.78 19.40 17.41
N LEU A 46 2.43 18.56 16.60
CA LEU A 46 3.86 18.29 16.71
C LEU A 46 4.72 19.47 16.21
N GLN A 47 4.21 20.28 15.27
CA GLN A 47 4.86 21.54 14.92
C GLN A 47 4.87 22.53 16.09
N GLN A 48 3.79 22.59 16.87
CA GLN A 48 3.68 23.53 17.99
C GLN A 48 4.41 23.05 19.26
N LYS A 49 4.32 21.75 19.57
CA LYS A 49 4.79 21.19 20.85
C LYS A 49 6.00 20.26 20.72
N GLY A 50 6.28 19.76 19.52
CA GLY A 50 7.39 18.86 19.27
C GLY A 50 8.73 19.59 19.33
N ASN A 51 9.73 18.92 19.90
CA ASN A 51 11.11 19.39 19.89
C ASN A 51 12.08 18.21 19.65
N PRO A 52 12.73 18.13 18.48
CA PRO A 52 12.53 18.96 17.29
C PRO A 52 11.13 18.78 16.68
N ALA A 53 10.60 19.84 16.06
CA ALA A 53 9.38 19.76 15.28
C ALA A 53 9.61 18.90 14.01
N PRO A 54 8.66 18.01 13.63
CA PRO A 54 8.79 17.21 12.42
C PRO A 54 8.55 18.07 11.18
N TYR A 55 9.42 17.96 10.18
CA TYR A 55 9.26 18.69 8.91
C TYR A 55 8.47 17.89 7.88
N PHE A 56 8.31 16.58 8.09
CA PHE A 56 7.58 15.67 7.21
C PHE A 56 6.90 14.57 8.02
N ILE A 57 5.65 14.24 7.62
CA ILE A 57 4.89 13.09 8.10
C ILE A 57 4.22 12.48 6.87
N SER A 58 4.29 11.16 6.72
CA SER A 58 3.51 10.41 5.74
C SER A 58 2.78 9.26 6.39
N TYR A 59 1.59 8.99 5.87
CA TYR A 59 0.83 7.79 6.18
C TYR A 59 0.59 7.03 4.88
N SER A 60 0.68 5.72 4.96
CA SER A 60 0.26 4.82 3.89
C SER A 60 -0.52 3.68 4.50
N VAL A 61 -1.68 3.37 3.93
CA VAL A 61 -2.45 2.20 4.37
C VAL A 61 -2.61 1.24 3.22
N ARG A 62 -2.20 0.00 3.43
CA ARG A 62 -2.48 -1.10 2.51
C ARG A 62 -3.58 -1.98 3.08
N GLU A 63 -4.66 -2.10 2.33
CA GLU A 63 -5.74 -3.03 2.62
C GLU A 63 -5.71 -4.18 1.62
N ASN A 64 -5.74 -5.41 2.14
CA ASN A 64 -5.85 -6.62 1.35
C ASN A 64 -7.12 -7.37 1.75
N GLN A 65 -7.91 -7.72 0.75
CA GLN A 65 -9.00 -8.67 0.87
C GLN A 65 -8.66 -9.90 0.05
N SER A 66 -8.88 -11.08 0.62
CA SER A 66 -8.71 -12.34 -0.07
C SER A 66 -9.91 -13.25 0.18
N VAL A 67 -10.24 -14.07 -0.81
CA VAL A 67 -11.19 -15.16 -0.68
C VAL A 67 -10.54 -16.39 -1.27
N GLU A 68 -10.55 -17.49 -0.53
CA GLU A 68 -10.05 -18.79 -0.98
C GLU A 68 -11.07 -19.87 -0.66
N ILE A 69 -11.46 -20.62 -1.69
CA ILE A 69 -12.38 -21.75 -1.56
C ILE A 69 -11.73 -22.94 -2.24
N GLU A 70 -11.66 -24.05 -1.52
CA GLU A 70 -11.04 -25.30 -1.96
C GLU A 70 -12.01 -26.46 -1.72
N ALA A 71 -12.24 -27.28 -2.74
CA ALA A 71 -12.98 -28.52 -2.62
C ALA A 71 -12.20 -29.69 -3.21
N SER A 72 -12.35 -30.86 -2.60
CA SER A 72 -11.74 -32.10 -3.05
C SER A 72 -12.76 -33.23 -3.03
N LEU A 73 -12.79 -34.02 -4.11
CA LEU A 73 -13.64 -35.22 -4.25
C LEU A 73 -15.13 -35.02 -3.89
N GLY A 74 -15.68 -33.82 -4.09
CA GLY A 74 -17.07 -33.50 -3.77
C GLY A 74 -17.32 -32.90 -2.38
N ALA A 75 -16.29 -32.80 -1.55
CA ALA A 75 -16.33 -32.18 -0.24
C ALA A 75 -15.59 -30.84 -0.24
N LEU A 76 -16.07 -29.90 0.59
CA LEU A 76 -15.35 -28.64 0.82
C LEU A 76 -14.21 -28.90 1.81
N ARG A 77 -13.01 -28.42 1.49
CA ARG A 77 -11.83 -28.51 2.35
C ARG A 77 -11.51 -27.18 3.01
N ASN A 78 -11.67 -26.08 2.28
CA ASN A 78 -11.45 -24.72 2.79
C ASN A 78 -12.50 -23.76 2.21
N SER A 79 -12.96 -22.80 3.01
CA SER A 79 -13.69 -21.62 2.53
C SER A 79 -13.46 -20.50 3.52
N GLN A 80 -12.58 -19.57 3.16
CA GLN A 80 -12.18 -18.45 3.99
C GLN A 80 -12.27 -17.15 3.22
N LYS A 81 -12.63 -16.10 3.95
CA LYS A 81 -12.55 -14.72 3.49
C LYS A 81 -11.76 -13.96 4.54
N ASP A 82 -10.65 -13.40 4.12
CA ASP A 82 -9.79 -12.61 4.98
C ASP A 82 -9.77 -11.15 4.53
N GLN A 83 -9.59 -10.28 5.50
CA GLN A 83 -9.36 -8.86 5.29
C GLN A 83 -8.32 -8.40 6.28
N SER A 84 -7.30 -7.72 5.80
CA SER A 84 -6.25 -7.14 6.62
C SER A 84 -5.98 -5.72 6.18
N ARG A 85 -5.60 -4.89 7.15
CA ARG A 85 -5.27 -3.50 6.92
C ARG A 85 -3.99 -3.18 7.68
N LEU A 86 -3.00 -2.67 6.97
CA LEU A 86 -1.68 -2.35 7.49
C LEU A 86 -1.41 -0.87 7.31
N LEU A 87 -1.10 -0.19 8.41
CA LEU A 87 -0.71 1.21 8.44
C LEU A 87 0.82 1.31 8.52
N ASP A 88 1.41 2.07 7.61
CA ASP A 88 2.78 2.55 7.71
C ASP A 88 2.79 4.06 7.98
N VAL A 89 3.71 4.48 8.85
CA VAL A 89 3.87 5.86 9.29
C VAL A 89 5.34 6.22 9.26
N ASP A 90 5.69 7.24 8.49
CA ASP A 90 7.01 7.87 8.51
C ASP A 90 6.89 9.26 9.14
N VAL A 91 7.78 9.56 10.07
CA VAL A 91 7.90 10.87 10.72
C VAL A 91 9.36 11.27 10.66
N ARG A 92 9.63 12.43 10.07
CA ARG A 92 10.99 12.95 9.93
C ARG A 92 11.18 14.26 10.67
N VAL A 93 12.28 14.33 11.41
CA VAL A 93 12.67 15.48 12.23
C VAL A 93 14.07 15.95 11.84
N GLY A 94 14.29 17.27 11.88
CA GLY A 94 15.49 17.89 11.33
C GLY A 94 15.13 18.79 10.16
N ASN A 95 15.79 18.62 9.02
CA ASN A 95 15.47 19.32 7.79
C ASN A 95 15.78 18.42 6.59
N TYR A 96 15.58 18.94 5.38
CA TYR A 96 15.85 18.20 4.14
C TYR A 96 17.33 17.80 3.98
N ASP A 97 18.26 18.57 4.57
CA ASP A 97 19.70 18.35 4.43
C ASP A 97 20.23 17.30 5.41
N LEU A 98 19.67 17.26 6.64
CA LEU A 98 20.02 16.31 7.68
C LEU A 98 18.80 15.98 8.55
N ASP A 99 18.40 14.70 8.57
CA ASP A 99 17.29 14.19 9.38
C ASP A 99 17.64 12.89 10.13
N ASN A 100 16.63 12.30 10.77
CA ASN A 100 16.75 11.04 11.52
C ASN A 100 17.03 9.81 10.65
N THR A 101 16.89 9.88 9.33
CA THR A 101 17.15 8.78 8.41
C THR A 101 18.62 8.69 8.01
N HIS A 102 19.41 9.74 8.28
CA HIS A 102 20.84 9.79 8.01
C HIS A 102 21.59 8.59 8.62
N GLN A 103 22.59 8.11 7.89
CA GLN A 103 23.38 6.96 8.30
C GLN A 103 24.25 7.29 9.52
N ILE A 104 24.33 6.37 10.49
CA ILE A 104 25.27 6.49 11.62
C ILE A 104 26.52 5.66 11.34
N ARG A 105 27.66 6.35 11.20
CA ARG A 105 28.95 5.76 10.82
C ARG A 105 29.65 5.12 12.03
N GLY A 106 30.06 3.85 11.87
CA GLY A 106 30.92 3.15 12.85
C GLY A 106 30.20 2.30 13.90
N GLN A 107 28.86 2.18 13.85
CA GLN A 107 28.10 1.27 14.70
C GLN A 107 28.25 -0.17 14.18
N ARG A 108 29.33 -0.87 14.53
CA ARG A 108 29.48 -2.31 14.21
C ARG A 108 28.47 -3.12 15.03
N GLY A 109 27.49 -3.75 14.37
CA GLY A 109 26.59 -4.74 14.99
C GLY A 109 25.18 -4.26 15.35
N ALA A 110 24.86 -2.96 15.20
CA ALA A 110 23.49 -2.47 15.24
C ALA A 110 23.17 -1.80 13.90
N ASN A 111 22.00 -2.11 13.35
CA ASN A 111 21.51 -1.70 12.03
C ASN A 111 22.05 -0.30 11.63
N PRO A 112 22.97 -0.18 10.65
CA PRO A 112 23.57 1.09 10.29
C PRO A 112 22.58 2.04 9.60
N GLY A 113 21.48 1.50 9.05
CA GLY A 113 20.36 2.25 8.46
C GLY A 113 19.18 2.46 9.41
N PRO A 114 18.14 3.19 8.98
CA PRO A 114 16.92 3.35 9.76
C PRO A 114 16.34 1.98 10.15
N ALA A 115 15.91 1.85 11.41
CA ALA A 115 15.28 0.63 11.87
C ALA A 115 14.06 0.32 10.97
N PHE A 116 14.01 -0.87 10.37
CA PHE A 116 12.88 -1.29 9.56
C PHE A 116 11.60 -1.14 10.38
N ALA A 117 10.80 -0.15 10.01
CA ALA A 117 9.48 0.08 10.52
C ALA A 117 8.57 -1.02 9.96
N TYR A 118 8.12 -1.93 10.82
CA TYR A 118 7.04 -2.82 10.42
C TYR A 118 5.72 -2.03 10.41
N PRO A 119 4.90 -2.18 9.36
CA PRO A 119 3.53 -1.70 9.37
C PRO A 119 2.76 -2.29 10.55
N VAL A 120 1.76 -1.56 11.03
CA VAL A 120 0.94 -1.97 12.17
C VAL A 120 -0.46 -2.34 11.69
N LEU A 121 -1.03 -3.39 12.30
CA LEU A 121 -2.40 -3.81 12.02
C LEU A 121 -3.38 -2.71 12.44
N MET A 122 -4.26 -2.36 11.52
CA MET A 122 -5.32 -1.38 11.74
C MET A 122 -6.67 -2.11 11.78
N PRO A 123 -7.66 -1.62 12.56
CA PRO A 123 -9.02 -2.15 12.54
C PRO A 123 -9.57 -2.22 11.11
N ILE A 124 -10.26 -3.32 10.82
CA ILE A 124 -10.97 -3.52 9.54
C ILE A 124 -12.31 -2.77 9.52
N ASP A 125 -12.87 -2.47 10.69
CA ASP A 125 -14.06 -1.65 10.83
C ASP A 125 -13.81 -0.24 10.33
N ASN A 126 -14.83 0.36 9.71
CA ASN A 126 -14.74 1.70 9.12
C ASN A 126 -15.16 2.80 10.11
N ASP A 127 -14.89 2.59 11.40
CA ASP A 127 -15.08 3.60 12.45
C ASP A 127 -13.88 4.57 12.43
N VAL A 128 -14.15 5.81 12.01
CA VAL A 128 -13.13 6.86 11.85
C VAL A 128 -12.38 7.13 13.16
N ASP A 129 -13.05 7.12 14.31
CA ASP A 129 -12.39 7.41 15.59
C ASP A 129 -11.47 6.28 16.04
N ALA A 130 -11.87 5.02 15.78
CA ALA A 130 -11.02 3.86 16.02
C ALA A 130 -9.77 3.87 15.14
N LEU A 131 -9.93 4.19 13.85
CA LEU A 131 -8.81 4.31 12.90
C LEU A 131 -7.84 5.41 13.33
N ARG A 132 -8.36 6.60 13.64
CA ARG A 132 -7.56 7.75 14.08
C ARG A 132 -6.78 7.48 15.37
N SER A 133 -7.34 6.70 16.29
CA SER A 133 -6.67 6.31 17.53
C SER A 133 -5.40 5.50 17.26
N VAL A 134 -5.46 4.54 16.33
CA VAL A 134 -4.29 3.73 15.93
C VAL A 134 -3.28 4.59 15.17
N ILE A 135 -3.74 5.42 14.23
CA ILE A 135 -2.86 6.34 13.49
C ILE A 135 -2.10 7.27 14.44
N TRP A 136 -2.78 7.82 15.44
CA TRP A 136 -2.15 8.68 16.44
C TRP A 136 -1.09 7.95 17.26
N LEU A 137 -1.42 6.77 17.79
CA LEU A 137 -0.51 5.99 18.62
C LEU A 137 0.77 5.67 17.86
N GLU A 138 0.63 5.26 16.60
CA GLU A 138 1.78 4.97 15.74
C GLU A 138 2.56 6.23 15.38
N THR A 139 1.89 7.35 15.10
CA THR A 139 2.55 8.63 14.84
C THR A 139 3.38 9.09 16.04
N ASP A 140 2.84 9.02 17.26
CA ASP A 140 3.56 9.40 18.48
C ASP A 140 4.79 8.49 18.72
N ARG A 141 4.63 7.18 18.51
CA ARG A 141 5.74 6.22 18.59
C ARG A 141 6.84 6.56 17.58
N LYS A 142 6.49 6.77 16.31
CA LYS A 142 7.43 7.11 15.24
C LYS A 142 8.12 8.43 15.48
N TYR A 143 7.39 9.43 15.95
CA TYR A 143 7.95 10.73 16.29
C TYR A 143 9.02 10.60 17.39
N LYS A 144 8.74 9.90 18.49
CA LYS A 144 9.72 9.69 19.57
C LYS A 144 10.96 8.96 19.08
N THR A 145 10.79 7.88 18.31
CA THR A 145 11.92 7.16 17.69
C THR A 145 12.72 8.06 16.76
N ALA A 146 12.07 8.91 15.96
CA ALA A 146 12.73 9.85 15.06
C ALA A 146 13.56 10.88 15.85
N VAL A 147 13.03 11.43 16.94
CA VAL A 147 13.75 12.36 17.82
C VAL A 147 15.00 11.71 18.43
N GLU A 148 14.85 10.53 19.02
CA GLU A 148 15.98 9.79 19.61
C GLU A 148 17.06 9.51 18.55
N ARG A 149 16.64 9.06 17.38
CA ARG A 149 17.55 8.76 16.27
C ARG A 149 18.26 10.01 15.77
N PHE A 150 17.57 11.14 15.64
CA PHE A 150 18.17 12.40 15.21
C PHE A 150 19.25 12.91 16.19
N ILE A 151 19.06 12.69 17.50
CA ILE A 151 20.09 12.99 18.51
C ILE A 151 21.35 12.15 18.26
N GLN A 152 21.18 10.85 17.98
CA GLN A 152 22.31 9.96 17.65
C GLN A 152 23.02 10.39 16.36
N VAL A 153 22.27 10.77 15.32
CA VAL A 153 22.82 11.29 14.05
C VAL A 153 23.66 12.54 14.31
N LYS A 154 23.13 13.51 15.06
CA LYS A 154 23.87 14.73 15.42
C LYS A 154 25.15 14.44 16.20
N ALA A 155 25.08 13.54 17.18
CA ALA A 155 26.24 13.13 17.96
C ALA A 155 27.30 12.43 17.09
N ASN A 156 26.88 11.57 16.16
CA ASN A 156 27.78 10.89 15.25
C ASN A 156 28.49 11.88 14.32
N ARG A 157 27.75 12.82 13.73
CA ARG A 157 28.29 13.85 12.84
C ARG A 157 29.27 14.78 13.54
N ALA A 158 29.04 15.12 14.81
CA ALA A 158 29.94 15.99 15.58
C ALA A 158 31.29 15.34 15.94
N ILE A 159 31.36 14.01 16.01
CA ILE A 159 32.55 13.27 16.45
C ILE A 159 33.40 12.77 15.27
N LYS A 160 32.78 12.60 14.09
CA LYS A 160 33.42 12.03 12.91
C LYS A 160 33.96 13.12 11.98
N VAL A 161 34.94 12.73 11.16
CA VAL A 161 35.44 13.57 10.07
C VAL A 161 34.29 13.88 9.10
N ASP A 162 34.35 15.06 8.50
CA ASP A 162 33.41 15.52 7.50
C ASP A 162 33.22 14.49 6.38
N GLU A 163 31.98 14.40 5.91
CA GLU A 163 31.60 13.49 4.84
C GLU A 163 32.03 14.03 3.49
N GLU A 164 32.47 13.14 2.61
CA GLU A 164 32.69 13.47 1.20
C GLU A 164 31.35 13.70 0.47
N ASP A 165 30.31 12.96 0.86
CA ASP A 165 28.95 13.15 0.37
C ASP A 165 28.23 14.22 1.22
N THR A 166 27.72 15.25 0.56
CA THR A 166 26.98 16.36 1.17
C THR A 166 25.54 16.44 0.66
N SER A 167 25.08 15.37 0.00
CA SER A 167 23.72 15.27 -0.51
C SER A 167 22.70 15.37 0.62
N ALA A 168 21.58 16.01 0.32
CA ALA A 168 20.46 16.14 1.22
C ALA A 168 19.78 14.78 1.46
N ASP A 169 19.38 14.50 2.71
CA ASP A 169 18.68 13.27 3.08
C ASP A 169 17.29 13.12 2.42
N MET A 170 16.69 14.23 1.98
CA MET A 170 15.40 14.22 1.28
C MET A 170 15.36 15.22 0.13
N SER A 171 14.82 14.79 -1.02
CA SER A 171 14.55 15.68 -2.15
C SER A 171 13.25 16.47 -1.97
N ARG A 172 13.18 17.66 -2.55
CA ARG A 172 11.94 18.46 -2.62
C ARG A 172 11.15 18.05 -3.85
N GLN A 173 9.88 17.73 -3.66
CA GLN A 173 8.95 17.31 -4.71
C GLN A 173 7.76 18.27 -4.79
N THR A 174 7.18 18.40 -5.98
CA THR A 174 5.89 19.09 -6.14
C THR A 174 4.75 18.20 -5.70
N LYS A 175 3.67 18.79 -5.19
CA LYS A 175 2.49 18.03 -4.76
C LYS A 175 1.84 17.35 -5.96
N GLU A 176 1.61 16.05 -5.85
CA GLU A 176 0.79 15.27 -6.77
C GLU A 176 -0.43 14.70 -6.03
N ALA A 177 -1.54 14.53 -6.74
CA ALA A 177 -2.75 13.95 -6.17
C ALA A 177 -3.44 13.09 -7.23
N ALA A 178 -3.68 11.84 -6.88
CA ALA A 178 -4.47 10.90 -7.65
C ALA A 178 -5.35 10.12 -6.68
N VAL A 179 -6.62 9.92 -7.04
CA VAL A 179 -7.51 9.04 -6.29
C VAL A 179 -8.03 8.00 -7.25
N LEU A 180 -7.76 6.74 -6.94
CA LEU A 180 -8.12 5.59 -7.76
C LEU A 180 -9.39 4.94 -7.21
N PRO A 181 -10.20 4.30 -8.07
CA PRO A 181 -11.34 3.53 -7.61
C PRO A 181 -10.88 2.35 -6.75
N LEU A 182 -11.61 2.08 -5.66
CA LEU A 182 -11.31 0.96 -4.78
C LEU A 182 -11.67 -0.37 -5.45
N ALA A 183 -10.74 -1.31 -5.40
CA ALA A 183 -10.98 -2.70 -5.75
C ALA A 183 -11.82 -3.37 -4.66
N SER A 184 -12.77 -4.22 -5.07
CA SER A 184 -13.58 -5.03 -4.17
C SER A 184 -13.82 -6.41 -4.76
N ILE A 185 -14.00 -7.41 -3.90
CA ILE A 185 -14.31 -8.78 -4.31
C ILE A 185 -15.83 -8.98 -4.26
N ASP A 186 -16.47 -9.01 -5.43
CA ASP A 186 -17.88 -9.40 -5.58
C ASP A 186 -18.01 -10.89 -5.92
N LEU A 187 -17.59 -11.75 -4.99
CA LEU A 187 -17.65 -13.20 -5.13
C LEU A 187 -18.72 -13.77 -4.21
N ASN A 188 -19.76 -14.38 -4.80
CA ASN A 188 -20.77 -15.12 -4.03
C ASN A 188 -20.18 -16.45 -3.55
N VAL A 189 -19.66 -16.46 -2.32
CA VAL A 189 -18.97 -17.60 -1.70
C VAL A 189 -19.84 -18.85 -1.74
N ALA A 190 -21.09 -18.77 -1.29
CA ALA A 190 -22.01 -19.91 -1.24
C ALA A 190 -22.30 -20.53 -2.62
N ASN A 191 -22.35 -19.72 -3.68
CA ASN A 191 -22.50 -20.23 -5.05
C ASN A 191 -21.23 -20.97 -5.50
N TRP A 192 -20.06 -20.38 -5.25
CA TRP A 192 -18.78 -20.97 -5.63
C TRP A 192 -18.46 -22.24 -4.84
N GLU A 193 -18.80 -22.34 -3.56
CA GLU A 193 -18.71 -23.58 -2.79
C GLU A 193 -19.49 -24.72 -3.46
N LYS A 194 -20.73 -24.47 -3.91
CA LYS A 194 -21.55 -25.47 -4.60
C LYS A 194 -20.93 -25.89 -5.93
N LYS A 195 -20.42 -24.93 -6.71
CA LYS A 195 -19.73 -25.19 -7.98
C LYS A 195 -18.47 -26.03 -7.76
N LEU A 196 -17.62 -25.65 -6.82
CA LEU A 196 -16.37 -26.35 -6.51
C LEU A 196 -16.60 -27.77 -6.00
N LYS A 197 -17.60 -27.99 -5.15
CA LYS A 197 -18.04 -29.35 -4.77
C LYS A 197 -18.46 -30.16 -6.01
N THR A 198 -19.27 -29.57 -6.89
CA THR A 198 -19.72 -30.26 -8.11
C THR A 198 -18.56 -30.60 -9.05
N PHE A 199 -17.61 -29.69 -9.22
CA PHE A 199 -16.44 -29.89 -10.08
C PHE A 199 -15.48 -30.92 -9.50
N SER A 200 -15.15 -30.82 -8.21
CA SER A 200 -14.27 -31.78 -7.55
C SER A 200 -14.87 -33.18 -7.45
N ALA A 201 -16.20 -33.31 -7.40
CA ALA A 201 -16.88 -34.60 -7.42
C ALA A 201 -16.70 -35.37 -8.74
N LEU A 202 -16.34 -34.69 -9.84
CA LEU A 202 -16.08 -35.37 -11.13
C LEU A 202 -14.88 -36.32 -11.04
N PHE A 203 -13.93 -36.04 -10.15
CA PHE A 203 -12.76 -36.90 -9.94
C PHE A 203 -13.13 -38.28 -9.37
N ASN A 204 -14.24 -38.40 -8.63
CA ASN A 204 -14.73 -39.69 -8.10
C ASN A 204 -15.11 -40.71 -9.20
N LYS A 205 -15.23 -40.28 -10.45
CA LYS A 205 -15.49 -41.18 -11.59
C LYS A 205 -14.28 -42.01 -12.01
N TYR A 206 -13.09 -41.67 -11.53
CA TYR A 206 -11.82 -42.24 -11.96
C TYR A 206 -11.11 -42.87 -10.74
N PRO A 207 -11.22 -44.19 -10.53
CA PRO A 207 -10.64 -44.88 -9.38
C PRO A 207 -9.12 -44.75 -9.24
N GLU A 208 -8.43 -44.42 -10.33
CA GLU A 208 -6.99 -44.14 -10.38
C GLU A 208 -6.61 -42.77 -9.79
N ILE A 209 -7.57 -41.85 -9.61
CA ILE A 209 -7.36 -40.54 -9.01
C ILE A 209 -7.55 -40.64 -7.50
N TYR A 210 -6.43 -40.66 -6.77
CA TYR A 210 -6.42 -40.67 -5.30
C TYR A 210 -6.57 -39.27 -4.69
N GLU A 211 -6.18 -38.23 -5.41
CA GLU A 211 -6.23 -36.84 -4.98
C GLU A 211 -6.70 -35.95 -6.13
N GLY A 212 -7.66 -35.08 -5.84
CA GLY A 212 -8.20 -34.15 -6.84
C GLY A 212 -8.81 -32.95 -6.15
N THR A 213 -8.28 -31.77 -6.46
CA THR A 213 -8.63 -30.52 -5.79
C THR A 213 -9.01 -29.46 -6.82
N VAL A 214 -10.04 -28.68 -6.51
CA VAL A 214 -10.44 -27.50 -7.26
C VAL A 214 -10.40 -26.31 -6.33
N THR A 215 -9.66 -25.27 -6.70
CA THR A 215 -9.49 -24.05 -5.92
C THR A 215 -9.93 -22.84 -6.75
N ILE A 216 -10.58 -21.89 -6.09
CA ILE A 216 -10.75 -20.53 -6.59
C ILE A 216 -10.19 -19.56 -5.56
N SER A 217 -9.41 -18.59 -6.03
CA SER A 217 -8.90 -17.50 -5.23
C SER A 217 -9.24 -16.17 -5.88
N ALA A 218 -9.56 -15.17 -5.05
CA ALA A 218 -9.76 -13.80 -5.46
C ALA A 218 -9.02 -12.89 -4.48
N ASN A 219 -8.39 -11.83 -5.00
CA ASN A 219 -7.67 -10.86 -4.20
C ASN A 219 -8.03 -9.44 -4.67
N ALA A 220 -8.21 -8.53 -3.71
CA ALA A 220 -8.33 -7.10 -3.96
C ALA A 220 -7.37 -6.36 -3.04
N ASN A 221 -6.59 -5.45 -3.61
CA ASN A 221 -5.65 -4.61 -2.89
C ASN A 221 -6.04 -3.15 -3.09
N ASN A 222 -6.09 -2.40 -1.99
CA ASN A 222 -6.30 -0.96 -1.99
C ASN A 222 -5.16 -0.29 -1.23
N ASP A 223 -4.59 0.74 -1.81
CA ASP A 223 -3.60 1.59 -1.17
C ASP A 223 -4.21 2.98 -0.94
N TYR A 224 -4.06 3.52 0.27
CA TYR A 224 -4.55 4.83 0.70
C TYR A 224 -3.41 5.72 1.22
#